data_AF-A0A2B4QYR1-F1
#
_entry.id   AF-A0A2B4QYR1-F1
#
_cell.length_a   1.000
_cell.length_b   1.000
_cell.length_c   1.000
_cell.angle_alpha   90.00
_cell.angle_beta   90.00
_cell.angle_gamma   90.00
#
_symmetry.space_group_name_H-M   'P 1'
#
loop_
_entity.id
_entity.type
_entity.pdbx_description
1 polymer ?
#
loop_
_entity_poly.entity_id
_entity_poly.type
_entity_poly.pdbx_seq_one_letter_code
_entity_poly.pdbx_strand_id
1 'polypeptide(L)'
;MKRCPLTGCMTTTNRLPQHLQKAHKLQRASPKYNKAVSMANVISRDNPHIFLRMKQESERYQGPDFEDALSVGGDGEEVEMAEGNTSVRSDDQEADTTEASCDSASQASGNIDIKGDDVSKTMSAFRDWLLSPDGGKKDRRTAKKHVSQLHKVLSVVGKGVLLSSLLDTKRIRDTFLQRYAAERYHAATIKSYLLSLQHYCSFLLADQPSGVVFDKEHVLRLREKLKRWSASYNRENNRRRWEKMEEDRNALMTPDKICAFERSQAAREAIILLSQLCGT
;
A
#
# COMPACT_ATOMS: atom_id res chain seq x y z
N MET A 1 -5.56 0.32 -15.60
CA MET A 1 -5.16 1.29 -16.65
C MET A 1 -6.16 1.21 -17.80
N LYS A 2 -6.31 2.27 -18.61
CA LYS A 2 -7.19 2.27 -19.79
C LYS A 2 -6.36 2.13 -21.07
N ARG A 3 -6.78 1.27 -22.00
CA ARG A 3 -6.18 1.14 -23.33
C ARG A 3 -6.69 2.26 -24.25
N CYS A 4 -5.84 2.80 -25.12
CA CYS A 4 -6.30 3.69 -26.19
C CYS A 4 -7.16 2.87 -27.20
N PRO A 5 -8.38 3.32 -27.55
CA PRO A 5 -9.26 2.58 -28.46
C PRO A 5 -9.14 3.05 -29.93
N LEU A 6 -8.15 3.90 -30.24
CA LEU A 6 -7.89 4.33 -31.60
C LEU A 6 -7.04 3.29 -32.32
N THR A 7 -7.42 2.96 -33.55
CA THR A 7 -6.70 2.03 -34.41
C THR A 7 -5.23 2.45 -34.59
N GLY A 8 -4.32 1.49 -34.53
CA GLY A 8 -2.87 1.73 -34.55
C GLY A 8 -2.26 2.19 -33.22
N CYS A 9 -3.05 2.46 -32.16
CA CYS A 9 -2.50 2.83 -30.86
C CYS A 9 -2.56 1.65 -29.86
N MET A 10 -1.41 1.26 -29.31
CA MET A 10 -1.32 0.23 -28.27
C MET A 10 -1.10 0.80 -26.85
N THR A 11 -1.02 2.12 -26.69
CA THR A 11 -0.75 2.75 -25.39
C THR A 11 -1.82 2.44 -24.34
N THR A 12 -1.39 1.93 -23.19
CA THR A 12 -2.19 1.85 -21.96
C THR A 12 -1.78 2.98 -21.01
N THR A 13 -2.76 3.64 -20.38
CA THR A 13 -2.49 4.77 -19.48
C THR A 13 -3.62 5.02 -18.48
N ASN A 14 -3.29 5.58 -17.32
CA ASN A 14 -4.28 6.12 -16.38
C ASN A 14 -4.75 7.54 -16.76
N ARG A 15 -4.07 8.23 -17.70
CA ARG A 15 -4.38 9.60 -18.14
C ARG A 15 -4.80 9.69 -19.60
N LEU A 16 -5.70 8.80 -20.03
CA LEU A 16 -6.22 8.75 -21.41
C LEU A 16 -6.61 10.13 -21.99
N PRO A 17 -7.31 11.04 -21.28
CA PRO A 17 -7.56 12.41 -21.76
C PRO A 17 -6.31 13.15 -22.25
N GLN A 18 -5.21 13.09 -21.50
CA GLN A 18 -3.96 13.80 -21.83
C GLN A 18 -3.22 13.11 -22.99
N HIS A 19 -3.32 11.78 -23.08
CA HIS A 19 -2.78 11.00 -24.21
C HIS A 19 -3.52 11.27 -25.52
N LEU A 20 -4.87 11.28 -25.52
CA LEU A 20 -5.67 11.63 -26.70
C LEU A 20 -5.41 13.05 -27.18
N GLN A 21 -5.20 14.01 -26.26
CA GLN A 21 -4.82 15.38 -26.59
C GLN A 21 -3.39 15.49 -27.17
N LYS A 22 -2.40 14.76 -26.63
CA LYS A 22 -0.99 14.87 -27.06
C LYS A 22 -0.62 14.00 -28.27
N ALA A 23 -0.94 12.70 -28.23
CA ALA A 23 -0.55 11.74 -29.27
C ALA A 23 -1.47 11.80 -30.50
N HIS A 24 -2.77 12.02 -30.28
CA HIS A 24 -3.78 12.00 -31.34
C HIS A 24 -4.37 13.38 -31.68
N LYS A 25 -3.83 14.45 -31.06
CA LYS A 25 -4.23 15.86 -31.26
C LYS A 25 -5.75 16.12 -31.13
N LEU A 26 -6.47 15.27 -30.40
CA LEU A 26 -7.93 15.34 -30.28
C LEU A 26 -8.37 16.43 -29.30
N GLN A 27 -9.18 17.37 -29.80
CA GLN A 27 -9.79 18.41 -28.97
C GLN A 27 -10.98 17.87 -28.17
N ARG A 28 -11.14 18.34 -26.93
CA ARG A 28 -12.19 17.86 -26.00
C ARG A 28 -13.62 18.10 -26.50
N ALA A 29 -13.83 19.18 -27.25
CA ALA A 29 -15.11 19.48 -27.88
C ALA A 29 -15.45 18.57 -29.09
N SER A 30 -14.50 17.76 -29.58
CA SER A 30 -14.75 16.91 -30.74
C SER A 30 -15.56 15.65 -30.38
N PRO A 31 -16.55 15.24 -31.20
CA PRO A 31 -17.30 14.00 -30.96
C PRO A 31 -16.40 12.76 -31.02
N LYS A 32 -15.30 12.82 -31.81
CA LYS A 32 -14.27 11.77 -31.86
C LYS A 32 -13.56 11.57 -30.51
N TYR A 33 -13.24 12.66 -29.78
CA TYR A 33 -12.67 12.57 -28.43
C TYR A 33 -13.65 11.92 -27.45
N ASN A 34 -14.92 12.35 -27.44
CA ASN A 34 -15.93 11.79 -26.54
C ASN A 34 -16.19 10.30 -26.80
N LYS A 35 -16.26 9.89 -28.08
CA LYS A 35 -16.36 8.47 -28.47
C LYS A 35 -15.13 7.65 -28.06
N ALA A 36 -13.92 8.21 -28.17
CA ALA A 36 -12.71 7.53 -27.69
C ALA A 36 -12.69 7.39 -26.15
N VAL A 37 -13.15 8.39 -25.40
CA VAL A 37 -13.24 8.29 -23.93
C VAL A 37 -14.30 7.27 -23.50
N SER A 38 -15.45 7.18 -24.17
CA SER A 38 -16.49 6.19 -23.83
C SER A 38 -16.07 4.76 -24.20
N MET A 39 -15.55 4.51 -25.40
CA MET A 39 -15.08 3.18 -25.82
C MET A 39 -13.99 2.63 -24.88
N ALA A 40 -13.05 3.47 -24.44
CA ALA A 40 -12.03 3.05 -23.49
C ALA A 40 -12.57 2.72 -22.10
N ASN A 41 -13.72 3.28 -21.69
CA ASN A 41 -14.37 2.92 -20.43
C ASN A 41 -15.04 1.54 -20.50
N VAL A 42 -15.59 1.16 -21.67
CA VAL A 42 -16.16 -0.17 -21.94
C VAL A 42 -15.04 -1.22 -21.95
N ILE A 43 -14.00 -1.03 -22.78
CA ILE A 43 -12.83 -1.92 -22.87
C ILE A 43 -12.09 -2.07 -21.52
N SER A 44 -12.24 -1.12 -20.59
CA SER A 44 -11.67 -1.23 -19.23
C SER A 44 -12.53 -2.01 -18.22
N ARG A 45 -13.75 -2.40 -18.60
CA ARG A 45 -14.64 -3.31 -17.84
C ARG A 45 -14.55 -4.74 -18.36
N ASP A 46 -14.39 -4.91 -19.67
CA ASP A 46 -14.38 -6.22 -20.34
C ASP A 46 -13.07 -7.01 -20.12
N ASN A 47 -12.06 -6.42 -19.48
CA ASN A 47 -10.90 -7.14 -18.99
C ASN A 47 -11.21 -7.73 -17.60
N PRO A 48 -11.40 -9.06 -17.45
CA PRO A 48 -11.57 -9.69 -16.15
C PRO A 48 -10.31 -9.48 -15.28
N HIS A 49 -10.49 -9.58 -13.96
CA HIS A 49 -9.39 -9.46 -13.00
C HIS A 49 -8.28 -10.48 -13.33
N ILE A 50 -7.00 -10.14 -13.10
CA ILE A 50 -5.86 -10.98 -13.49
C ILE A 50 -6.01 -12.42 -12.99
N PHE A 51 -6.53 -12.58 -11.77
CA PHE A 51 -6.80 -13.88 -11.15
C PHE A 51 -7.85 -14.72 -11.92
N LEU A 52 -8.94 -14.10 -12.40
CA LEU A 52 -9.95 -14.76 -13.24
C LEU A 52 -9.38 -15.12 -14.62
N ARG A 53 -8.55 -14.25 -15.20
CA ARG A 53 -7.86 -14.55 -16.46
C ARG A 53 -6.92 -15.74 -16.30
N MET A 54 -6.10 -15.78 -15.26
CA MET A 54 -5.20 -16.91 -14.99
C MET A 54 -5.98 -18.20 -14.72
N LYS A 55 -7.09 -18.15 -13.96
CA LYS A 55 -8.00 -19.30 -13.79
C LYS A 55 -8.51 -19.83 -15.13
N GLN A 56 -9.01 -18.93 -15.99
CA GLN A 56 -9.51 -19.27 -17.32
C GLN A 56 -8.40 -19.64 -18.33
N GLU A 57 -7.12 -19.42 -18.01
CA GLU A 57 -5.98 -19.90 -18.80
C GLU A 57 -5.54 -21.29 -18.31
N SER A 58 -5.59 -21.57 -16.99
CA SER A 58 -5.39 -22.93 -16.45
C SER A 58 -6.53 -23.89 -16.81
N GLU A 59 -7.80 -23.43 -16.79
CA GLU A 59 -8.97 -24.22 -17.20
C GLU A 59 -8.96 -24.61 -18.70
N ARG A 60 -8.10 -23.97 -19.50
CA ARG A 60 -7.90 -24.30 -20.92
C ARG A 60 -6.66 -25.17 -21.18
N TYR A 61 -5.88 -25.52 -20.15
CA TYR A 61 -4.69 -26.35 -20.30
C TYR A 61 -5.00 -27.81 -19.96
N GLN A 62 -5.57 -28.53 -20.92
CA GLN A 62 -5.64 -30.00 -20.87
C GLN A 62 -4.24 -30.58 -21.13
N GLY A 63 -3.44 -30.69 -20.06
CA GLY A 63 -2.29 -31.58 -20.02
C GLY A 63 -2.74 -33.05 -19.91
N PRO A 64 -1.87 -34.03 -20.21
CA PRO A 64 -2.20 -35.45 -20.13
C PRO A 64 -2.50 -35.89 -18.69
N ASP A 65 -3.43 -36.85 -18.57
CA ASP A 65 -3.95 -37.29 -17.29
C ASP A 65 -2.90 -37.94 -16.39
N PHE A 66 -2.95 -37.60 -15.10
CA PHE A 66 -2.28 -38.33 -14.03
C PHE A 66 -3.31 -38.69 -12.95
N GLU A 67 -4.17 -39.65 -13.29
CA GLU A 67 -5.07 -40.29 -12.33
C GLU A 67 -4.31 -41.26 -11.43
N ASP A 68 -3.72 -40.77 -10.33
CA ASP A 68 -3.65 -41.54 -9.08
C ASP A 68 -3.42 -40.62 -7.86
N ALA A 69 -3.79 -41.11 -6.67
CA ALA A 69 -3.58 -40.53 -5.33
C ALA A 69 -4.06 -39.06 -5.15
N LEU A 70 -5.18 -38.77 -4.48
CA LEU A 70 -5.79 -39.47 -3.34
C LEU A 70 -7.32 -39.26 -3.30
N SER A 71 -8.06 -40.36 -3.13
CA SER A 71 -9.49 -40.31 -2.83
C SER A 71 -9.74 -40.40 -1.32
N VAL A 72 -10.40 -39.39 -0.74
CA VAL A 72 -11.04 -39.43 0.57
C VAL A 72 -12.36 -38.67 0.46
N GLY A 73 -13.48 -39.38 0.61
CA GLY A 73 -14.83 -38.80 0.50
C GLY A 73 -15.27 -38.01 1.74
N GLY A 74 -16.35 -37.25 1.58
CA GLY A 74 -16.95 -36.42 2.63
C GLY A 74 -18.10 -35.59 2.06
N ASP A 75 -19.31 -36.11 2.16
CA ASP A 75 -20.49 -35.60 1.45
C ASP A 75 -21.16 -34.43 2.20
N GLY A 76 -21.77 -33.46 1.49
CA GLY A 76 -22.50 -32.35 2.13
C GLY A 76 -22.92 -31.17 1.25
N GLU A 77 -24.06 -31.32 0.57
CA GLU A 77 -25.09 -30.32 0.16
C GLU A 77 -24.73 -28.95 -0.49
N GLU A 78 -25.54 -28.60 -1.51
CA GLU A 78 -25.82 -27.22 -1.98
C GLU A 78 -27.12 -26.69 -1.31
N VAL A 79 -27.51 -25.41 -1.32
CA VAL A 79 -27.08 -24.25 -2.14
C VAL A 79 -26.70 -23.05 -1.22
N GLU A 80 -27.03 -21.76 -1.34
CA GLU A 80 -27.83 -20.91 -2.25
C GLU A 80 -27.19 -19.50 -2.37
N MET A 81 -27.57 -18.73 -3.39
CA MET A 81 -27.08 -17.37 -3.64
C MET A 81 -28.11 -16.31 -3.29
N ALA A 82 -27.76 -15.36 -2.41
CA ALA A 82 -28.59 -14.20 -2.08
C ALA A 82 -27.84 -12.86 -2.26
N GLU A 83 -28.32 -12.01 -3.17
CA GLU A 83 -27.67 -10.72 -3.48
C GLU A 83 -27.97 -9.62 -2.44
N GLY A 84 -27.04 -9.39 -1.51
CA GLY A 84 -27.12 -8.30 -0.51
C GLY A 84 -26.54 -6.97 -0.99
N ASN A 85 -27.18 -6.31 -1.96
CA ASN A 85 -26.61 -5.10 -2.59
C ASN A 85 -26.69 -3.85 -1.68
N THR A 86 -25.55 -3.42 -1.09
CA THR A 86 -25.44 -2.13 -0.37
C THR A 86 -24.09 -1.45 -0.65
N SER A 87 -24.13 -0.40 -1.47
CA SER A 87 -22.95 0.37 -1.88
C SER A 87 -22.52 1.41 -0.84
N VAL A 88 -21.54 1.09 0.00
CA VAL A 88 -20.75 2.09 0.75
C VAL A 88 -19.31 2.10 0.23
N ARG A 89 -18.93 3.18 -0.45
CA ARG A 89 -17.56 3.39 -0.93
C ARG A 89 -16.66 3.96 0.18
N SER A 90 -16.18 3.11 1.06
CA SER A 90 -14.98 3.41 1.86
C SER A 90 -13.75 3.32 0.96
N ASP A 91 -13.20 4.47 0.56
CA ASP A 91 -11.98 4.57 -0.26
C ASP A 91 -10.70 4.35 0.59
N ASP A 92 -10.79 3.44 1.56
CA ASP A 92 -9.73 3.00 2.46
C ASP A 92 -8.80 2.02 1.73
N GLN A 93 -8.22 2.50 0.62
CA GLN A 93 -7.16 1.83 -0.10
C GLN A 93 -5.88 1.87 0.75
N GLU A 94 -5.80 0.95 1.71
CA GLU A 94 -4.59 0.65 2.48
C GLU A 94 -3.41 0.56 1.53
N ALA A 95 -2.47 1.49 1.66
CA ALA A 95 -1.32 1.55 0.79
C ALA A 95 -0.37 0.44 1.21
N ASP A 96 -0.41 -0.68 0.48
CA ASP A 96 0.60 -1.73 0.63
C ASP A 96 1.99 -1.10 0.49
N THR A 97 2.69 -1.10 1.62
CA THR A 97 3.92 -0.35 1.88
C THR A 97 4.91 -1.33 2.49
N THR A 98 5.30 -2.29 1.65
CA THR A 98 6.41 -3.23 1.84
C THR A 98 7.76 -2.52 2.08
N GLU A 99 7.86 -1.26 1.68
CA GLU A 99 9.03 -0.36 1.83
C GLU A 99 9.00 0.43 3.15
N ALA A 100 8.98 -0.27 4.29
CA ALA A 100 9.03 0.35 5.62
C ALA A 100 10.22 -0.17 6.44
N SER A 101 11.38 0.51 6.32
CA SER A 101 12.63 0.14 7.01
C SER A 101 12.41 -0.07 8.51
N CYS A 102 12.86 -1.22 9.02
CA CYS A 102 12.66 -1.67 10.38
C CYS A 102 13.82 -1.29 11.30
N ASP A 103 14.06 0.02 11.49
CA ASP A 103 15.08 0.60 12.37
C ASP A 103 14.95 0.09 13.83
N SER A 104 15.56 -1.06 14.09
CA SER A 104 15.52 -1.80 15.34
C SER A 104 16.74 -1.40 16.19
N ALA A 105 16.84 -0.09 16.45
CA ALA A 105 17.91 0.50 17.24
C ALA A 105 17.70 0.21 18.74
N SER A 106 18.19 -0.94 19.18
CA SER A 106 18.26 -1.31 20.60
C SER A 106 19.33 -0.47 21.33
N GLN A 107 18.91 0.28 22.34
CA GLN A 107 19.76 0.71 23.46
C GLN A 107 18.99 0.55 24.77
N ALA A 108 19.71 0.33 25.87
CA ALA A 108 19.15 -0.16 27.13
C ALA A 108 19.54 0.71 28.34
N SER A 109 18.81 0.48 29.44
CA SER A 109 19.04 0.98 30.80
C SER A 109 18.58 2.42 31.12
N GLY A 110 18.02 2.58 32.33
CA GLY A 110 17.48 3.84 32.86
C GLY A 110 16.22 3.65 33.73
N ASN A 111 16.37 3.06 34.93
CA ASN A 111 15.24 2.76 35.84
C ASN A 111 14.43 4.00 36.28
N ILE A 112 13.14 4.05 35.93
CA ILE A 112 12.09 4.83 36.64
C ILE A 112 10.77 4.02 36.61
N ASP A 113 10.63 3.07 37.52
CA ASP A 113 9.77 1.89 37.32
C ASP A 113 8.33 1.99 37.88
N ILE A 114 7.69 3.17 37.75
CA ILE A 114 6.32 3.41 38.26
C ILE A 114 5.41 4.12 37.22
N LYS A 115 5.83 4.18 35.94
CA LYS A 115 4.99 4.71 34.83
C LYS A 115 5.09 3.94 33.50
N GLY A 116 6.05 3.02 33.34
CA GLY A 116 6.17 2.21 32.11
C GLY A 116 5.07 1.15 31.95
N ASP A 117 4.54 0.65 33.07
CA ASP A 117 3.50 -0.39 33.13
C ASP A 117 2.18 0.05 32.45
N ASP A 118 1.63 1.21 32.81
CA ASP A 118 0.39 1.74 32.23
C ASP A 118 0.48 2.03 30.72
N VAL A 119 1.63 2.56 30.29
CA VAL A 119 1.96 2.72 28.86
C VAL A 119 1.94 1.36 28.15
N SER A 120 2.56 0.35 28.75
CA SER A 120 2.67 -1.00 28.16
C SER A 120 1.31 -1.71 28.11
N LYS A 121 0.51 -1.61 29.18
CA LYS A 121 -0.86 -2.12 29.26
C LYS A 121 -1.76 -1.50 28.20
N THR A 122 -1.75 -0.16 28.09
CA THR A 122 -2.56 0.56 27.08
C THR A 122 -2.11 0.22 25.65
N MET A 123 -0.81 0.02 25.41
CA MET A 123 -0.29 -0.38 24.11
C MET A 123 -0.62 -1.84 23.75
N SER A 124 -0.72 -2.75 24.72
CA SER A 124 -1.27 -4.10 24.47
C SER A 124 -2.77 -4.03 24.20
N ALA A 125 -3.56 -3.34 25.03
CA ALA A 125 -4.99 -3.18 24.80
C ALA A 125 -5.29 -2.60 23.40
N PHE A 126 -4.54 -1.58 22.96
CA PHE A 126 -4.64 -1.06 21.59
C PHE A 126 -4.26 -2.09 20.51
N ARG A 127 -3.21 -2.90 20.75
CA ARG A 127 -2.81 -3.98 19.84
C ARG A 127 -3.91 -5.02 19.70
N ASP A 128 -4.50 -5.42 20.81
CA ASP A 128 -5.46 -6.52 20.87
C ASP A 128 -6.84 -6.05 20.35
N TRP A 129 -7.18 -4.77 20.55
CA TRP A 129 -8.26 -4.07 19.82
C TRP A 129 -8.05 -4.06 18.31
N LEU A 130 -6.84 -3.81 17.80
CA LEU A 130 -6.55 -3.89 16.35
C LEU A 130 -6.77 -5.29 15.76
N LEU A 131 -6.71 -6.35 16.58
CA LEU A 131 -7.03 -7.73 16.18
C LEU A 131 -8.55 -8.03 16.30
N SER A 132 -9.31 -7.21 17.03
CA SER A 132 -10.76 -7.38 17.24
C SER A 132 -11.59 -6.98 16.00
N PRO A 133 -12.90 -7.30 15.96
CA PRO A 133 -13.82 -6.76 14.96
C PRO A 133 -13.79 -5.23 14.87
N ASP A 134 -13.73 -4.53 16.01
CA ASP A 134 -13.82 -3.07 16.13
C ASP A 134 -12.59 -2.34 15.62
N GLY A 135 -11.40 -2.95 15.79
CA GLY A 135 -10.16 -2.52 15.16
C GLY A 135 -10.03 -2.94 13.68
N GLY A 136 -11.00 -3.69 13.15
CA GLY A 136 -11.04 -4.12 11.76
C GLY A 136 -10.21 -5.38 11.44
N LYS A 137 -9.99 -6.26 12.43
CA LYS A 137 -9.30 -7.56 12.31
C LYS A 137 -7.96 -7.47 11.55
N LYS A 138 -7.12 -6.49 11.91
CA LYS A 138 -5.78 -6.35 11.32
C LYS A 138 -4.94 -7.59 11.61
N ASP A 139 -3.99 -7.92 10.73
CA ASP A 139 -3.06 -9.02 10.98
C ASP A 139 -2.05 -8.68 12.09
N ARG A 140 -1.42 -9.70 12.69
CA ARG A 140 -0.50 -9.55 13.84
C ARG A 140 0.76 -8.72 13.52
N ARG A 141 1.19 -8.63 12.26
CA ARG A 141 2.34 -7.82 11.80
C ARG A 141 1.92 -6.36 11.64
N THR A 142 0.75 -6.10 11.05
CA THR A 142 0.18 -4.74 10.93
C THR A 142 -0.20 -4.16 12.30
N ALA A 143 -0.82 -4.93 13.18
CA ALA A 143 -1.09 -4.50 14.56
C ALA A 143 0.22 -4.13 15.31
N LYS A 144 1.27 -4.97 15.18
CA LYS A 144 2.61 -4.65 15.74
C LYS A 144 3.22 -3.39 15.10
N LYS A 145 3.09 -3.20 13.78
CA LYS A 145 3.55 -1.99 13.05
C LYS A 145 2.90 -0.73 13.62
N HIS A 146 1.58 -0.72 13.84
CA HIS A 146 0.88 0.42 14.44
C HIS A 146 1.35 0.74 15.86
N VAL A 147 1.50 -0.28 16.72
CA VAL A 147 1.99 -0.12 18.10
C VAL A 147 3.42 0.43 18.13
N SER A 148 4.35 -0.15 17.36
CA SER A 148 5.73 0.36 17.26
C SER A 148 5.79 1.79 16.74
N GLN A 149 4.88 2.16 15.82
CA GLN A 149 4.76 3.54 15.34
C GLN A 149 4.26 4.50 16.43
N LEU A 150 3.27 4.11 17.25
CA LEU A 150 2.84 4.92 18.40
C LEU A 150 3.97 5.10 19.43
N HIS A 151 4.72 4.06 19.78
CA HIS A 151 5.86 4.17 20.68
C HIS A 151 6.91 5.17 20.16
N LYS A 152 7.21 5.17 18.84
CA LYS A 152 8.15 6.12 18.23
C LYS A 152 7.61 7.56 18.23
N VAL A 153 6.31 7.78 18.00
CA VAL A 153 5.71 9.12 18.18
C VAL A 153 5.83 9.53 19.65
N LEU A 154 5.43 8.66 20.59
CA LEU A 154 5.46 8.89 22.03
C LEU A 154 6.87 9.21 22.55
N SER A 155 7.92 8.56 22.04
CA SER A 155 9.31 8.90 22.38
C SER A 155 9.69 10.32 21.93
N VAL A 156 9.19 10.77 20.78
CA VAL A 156 9.48 12.11 20.22
C VAL A 156 8.65 13.22 20.90
N VAL A 157 7.35 13.02 21.12
CA VAL A 157 6.45 14.08 21.65
C VAL A 157 6.31 14.07 23.17
N GLY A 158 6.43 12.89 23.81
CA GLY A 158 6.13 12.67 25.23
C GLY A 158 7.27 12.01 26.02
N LYS A 159 8.50 12.00 25.47
CA LYS A 159 9.68 11.33 26.03
C LYS A 159 9.48 9.84 26.39
N GLY A 160 8.48 9.18 25.79
CA GLY A 160 8.17 7.77 26.01
C GLY A 160 7.16 7.47 27.13
N VAL A 161 6.81 8.44 27.99
CA VAL A 161 6.22 8.15 29.32
C VAL A 161 4.81 8.71 29.55
N LEU A 162 4.27 9.52 28.63
CA LEU A 162 3.01 10.24 28.84
C LEU A 162 2.04 10.03 27.66
N LEU A 163 1.12 9.08 27.76
CA LEU A 163 0.14 8.72 26.73
C LEU A 163 -0.66 9.92 26.21
N SER A 164 -1.02 10.86 27.08
CA SER A 164 -1.69 12.13 26.73
C SER A 164 -0.90 12.99 25.72
N SER A 165 0.41 12.78 25.58
CA SER A 165 1.24 13.44 24.56
C SER A 165 0.91 12.98 23.13
N LEU A 166 0.35 11.78 22.97
CA LEU A 166 -0.22 11.30 21.69
C LEU A 166 -1.54 12.01 21.33
N LEU A 167 -2.06 12.86 22.21
CA LEU A 167 -3.23 13.70 21.98
C LEU A 167 -2.86 15.20 21.88
N ASP A 168 -1.61 15.59 22.16
CA ASP A 168 -1.15 16.98 22.01
C ASP A 168 -1.01 17.33 20.52
N THR A 169 -2.07 17.95 19.99
CA THR A 169 -2.16 18.38 18.59
C THR A 169 -1.01 19.31 18.19
N LYS A 170 -0.48 20.13 19.10
CA LYS A 170 0.64 21.04 18.79
C LYS A 170 1.93 20.25 18.69
N ARG A 171 2.26 19.40 19.67
CA ARG A 171 3.49 18.58 19.61
C ARG A 171 3.54 17.63 18.42
N ILE A 172 2.42 17.00 18.07
CA ILE A 172 2.36 16.10 16.91
C ILE A 172 2.68 16.88 15.62
N ARG A 173 2.11 18.07 15.45
CA ARG A 173 2.35 18.92 14.27
C ARG A 173 3.75 19.55 14.27
N ASP A 174 4.12 20.20 15.35
CA ASP A 174 5.26 21.13 15.43
C ASP A 174 6.58 20.43 15.80
N THR A 175 6.51 19.28 16.50
CA THR A 175 7.68 18.48 16.88
C THR A 175 7.80 17.22 16.02
N PHE A 176 6.75 16.39 15.95
CA PHE A 176 6.84 15.12 15.21
C PHE A 176 6.80 15.33 13.69
N LEU A 177 5.77 15.98 13.13
CA LEU A 177 5.65 16.14 11.68
C LEU A 177 6.66 17.13 11.10
N GLN A 178 6.70 18.37 11.61
CA GLN A 178 7.50 19.45 11.01
C GLN A 178 9.02 19.33 11.21
N ARG A 179 9.47 18.68 12.28
CA ARG A 179 10.91 18.51 12.57
C ARG A 179 11.33 17.05 12.37
N TYR A 180 10.94 16.18 13.29
CA TYR A 180 11.48 14.81 13.36
C TYR A 180 11.23 13.98 12.09
N ALA A 181 9.98 13.97 11.60
CA ALA A 181 9.54 13.14 10.49
C ALA A 181 9.85 13.74 9.11
N ALA A 182 9.74 15.07 8.95
CA ALA A 182 10.10 15.74 7.70
C ALA A 182 11.57 15.53 7.31
N GLU A 183 12.47 15.47 8.28
CA GLU A 183 13.91 15.19 8.08
C GLU A 183 14.22 13.72 7.73
N ARG A 184 13.38 12.76 8.18
CA ARG A 184 13.73 11.33 8.23
C ARG A 184 12.87 10.41 7.38
N TYR A 185 11.65 10.81 7.03
CA TYR A 185 10.64 9.89 6.51
C TYR A 185 10.00 10.43 5.22
N HIS A 186 9.95 9.57 4.20
CA HIS A 186 9.18 9.87 3.00
C HIS A 186 7.67 9.93 3.28
N ALA A 187 6.93 10.64 2.42
CA ALA A 187 5.51 10.90 2.56
C ALA A 187 4.62 9.66 2.80
N ALA A 188 5.00 8.48 2.27
CA ALA A 188 4.31 7.21 2.54
C ALA A 188 4.46 6.78 4.01
N THR A 189 5.67 6.80 4.53
CA THR A 189 5.98 6.49 5.93
C THR A 189 5.27 7.45 6.88
N ILE A 190 5.29 8.77 6.59
CA ILE A 190 4.57 9.77 7.41
C ILE A 190 3.05 9.48 7.43
N LYS A 191 2.45 9.13 6.29
CA LYS A 191 1.04 8.70 6.24
C LYS A 191 0.76 7.47 7.11
N SER A 192 1.67 6.49 7.16
CA SER A 192 1.52 5.31 8.04
C SER A 192 1.50 5.71 9.52
N TYR A 193 2.40 6.60 9.96
CA TYR A 193 2.37 7.12 11.35
C TYR A 193 1.07 7.87 11.66
N LEU A 194 0.58 8.67 10.72
CA LEU A 194 -0.69 9.39 10.85
C LEU A 194 -1.91 8.46 10.88
N LEU A 195 -1.86 7.31 10.20
CA LEU A 195 -2.90 6.28 10.25
C LEU A 195 -2.90 5.56 11.62
N SER A 196 -1.72 5.21 12.14
CA SER A 196 -1.56 4.63 13.49
C SER A 196 -2.16 5.53 14.58
N LEU A 197 -1.93 6.85 14.50
CA LEU A 197 -2.55 7.83 15.41
C LEU A 197 -4.08 7.92 15.24
N GLN A 198 -4.62 7.71 14.03
CA GLN A 198 -6.08 7.69 13.80
C GLN A 198 -6.75 6.43 14.36
N HIS A 199 -6.10 5.27 14.23
CA HIS A 199 -6.55 4.05 14.89
C HIS A 199 -6.53 4.21 16.41
N TYR A 200 -5.47 4.80 16.97
CA TYR A 200 -5.41 5.10 18.42
C TYR A 200 -6.54 6.03 18.88
N CYS A 201 -6.84 7.09 18.12
CA CYS A 201 -8.00 7.94 18.40
C CYS A 201 -9.33 7.18 18.32
N SER A 202 -9.43 6.15 17.48
CA SER A 202 -10.64 5.32 17.35
C SER A 202 -10.80 4.37 18.54
N PHE A 203 -9.71 3.69 18.92
CA PHE A 203 -9.61 2.84 20.12
C PHE A 203 -9.99 3.58 21.40
N LEU A 204 -9.44 4.79 21.62
CA LEU A 204 -9.80 5.59 22.80
C LEU A 204 -11.30 5.91 22.85
N LEU A 205 -11.91 6.24 21.71
CA LEU A 205 -13.34 6.58 21.65
C LEU A 205 -14.26 5.36 21.86
N ALA A 206 -13.82 4.16 21.47
CA ALA A 206 -14.54 2.91 21.70
C ALA A 206 -14.35 2.41 23.14
N ASP A 207 -13.15 1.89 23.43
CA ASP A 207 -12.83 1.09 24.61
C ASP A 207 -12.63 1.92 25.88
N GLN A 208 -12.34 3.23 25.73
CA GLN A 208 -12.14 4.19 26.83
C GLN A 208 -11.20 3.66 27.94
N PRO A 209 -9.96 3.26 27.61
CA PRO A 209 -9.05 2.58 28.54
C PRO A 209 -8.68 3.47 29.73
N SER A 210 -8.73 2.89 30.93
CA SER A 210 -8.55 3.60 32.21
C SER A 210 -7.19 4.30 32.40
N GLY A 211 -6.15 3.88 31.68
CA GLY A 211 -4.84 4.53 31.66
C GLY A 211 -4.80 5.90 30.97
N VAL A 212 -5.86 6.31 30.25
CA VAL A 212 -5.88 7.57 29.50
C VAL A 212 -7.10 8.42 29.85
N VAL A 213 -6.86 9.55 30.51
CA VAL A 213 -7.86 10.63 30.65
C VAL A 213 -7.81 11.53 29.42
N PHE A 214 -8.94 11.68 28.72
CA PHE A 214 -9.06 12.52 27.52
C PHE A 214 -10.47 13.12 27.35
N ASP A 215 -10.55 14.26 26.67
CA ASP A 215 -11.80 14.82 26.15
C ASP A 215 -12.15 14.16 24.81
N LYS A 216 -13.37 13.61 24.69
CA LYS A 216 -13.87 12.95 23.47
C LYS A 216 -13.93 13.91 22.28
N GLU A 217 -14.31 15.17 22.50
CA GLU A 217 -14.42 16.19 21.44
C GLU A 217 -13.02 16.65 20.97
N HIS A 218 -12.04 16.72 21.86
CA HIS A 218 -10.63 16.90 21.49
C HIS A 218 -10.08 15.72 20.67
N VAL A 219 -10.37 14.47 21.06
CA VAL A 219 -9.94 13.27 20.30
C VAL A 219 -10.58 13.23 18.91
N LEU A 220 -11.88 13.54 18.77
CA LEU A 220 -12.56 13.67 17.47
C LEU A 220 -11.90 14.76 16.59
N ARG A 221 -11.70 15.96 17.14
CA ARG A 221 -11.01 17.07 16.44
C ARG A 221 -9.56 16.75 16.07
N LEU A 222 -8.87 15.90 16.85
CA LEU A 222 -7.54 15.41 16.50
C LEU A 222 -7.59 14.39 15.35
N ARG A 223 -8.50 13.41 15.41
CA ARG A 223 -8.70 12.40 14.36
C ARG A 223 -8.95 13.05 13.00
N GLU A 224 -9.76 14.10 12.94
CA GLU A 224 -10.02 14.88 11.72
C GLU A 224 -8.80 15.70 11.25
N LYS A 225 -7.97 16.21 12.16
CA LYS A 225 -6.70 16.85 11.79
C LYS A 225 -5.70 15.83 11.22
N LEU A 226 -5.59 14.65 11.82
CA LEU A 226 -4.73 13.56 11.33
C LEU A 226 -5.12 13.10 9.92
N LYS A 227 -6.43 12.98 9.62
CA LYS A 227 -6.94 12.74 8.25
C LYS A 227 -6.45 13.82 7.28
N ARG A 228 -6.66 15.11 7.62
CA ARG A 228 -6.28 16.26 6.76
C ARG A 228 -4.77 16.35 6.53
N TRP A 229 -3.96 16.07 7.56
CA TRP A 229 -2.50 15.97 7.43
C TRP A 229 -2.10 14.78 6.54
N SER A 230 -2.71 13.61 6.71
CA SER A 230 -2.45 12.45 5.84
C SER A 230 -2.78 12.76 4.37
N ALA A 231 -3.87 13.50 4.13
CA ALA A 231 -4.27 13.96 2.81
C ALA A 231 -3.28 14.97 2.19
N SER A 232 -2.66 15.87 2.96
CA SER A 232 -1.67 16.82 2.40
C SER A 232 -0.44 16.13 1.82
N TYR A 233 -0.04 14.99 2.38
CA TYR A 233 1.06 14.17 1.85
C TYR A 233 0.71 13.38 0.57
N ASN A 234 -0.56 13.37 0.12
CA ASN A 234 -0.97 12.65 -1.10
C ASN A 234 -0.25 13.14 -2.36
N ARG A 235 0.02 14.45 -2.49
CA ARG A 235 0.71 15.00 -3.66
C ARG A 235 2.14 14.47 -3.78
N GLU A 236 2.89 14.48 -2.68
CA GLU A 236 4.30 14.09 -2.66
C GLU A 236 4.47 12.57 -2.69
N ASN A 237 3.62 11.82 -2.01
CA ASN A 237 3.57 10.35 -2.11
C ASN A 237 3.31 9.91 -3.56
N ASN A 238 2.26 10.45 -4.19
CA ASN A 238 1.99 10.16 -5.60
C ASN A 238 3.15 10.57 -6.51
N ARG A 239 3.77 11.74 -6.28
CA ARG A 239 4.94 12.19 -7.05
C ARG A 239 6.08 11.18 -6.98
N ARG A 240 6.56 10.83 -5.78
CA ARG A 240 7.67 9.87 -5.62
C ARG A 240 7.31 8.48 -6.16
N ARG A 241 6.04 8.07 -6.10
CA ARG A 241 5.55 6.83 -6.74
C ARG A 241 5.64 6.88 -8.27
N TRP A 242 5.32 8.02 -8.90
CA TRP A 242 5.53 8.20 -10.34
C TRP A 242 7.00 8.25 -10.72
N GLU A 243 7.84 8.90 -9.91
CA GLU A 243 9.29 8.93 -10.12
C GLU A 243 9.91 7.53 -10.00
N LYS A 244 9.56 6.72 -8.98
CA LYS A 244 10.02 5.32 -8.89
C LYS A 244 9.59 4.49 -10.10
N MET A 245 8.33 4.58 -10.55
CA MET A 245 7.88 3.85 -11.75
C MET A 245 8.55 4.35 -13.06
N GLU A 246 9.04 5.60 -13.10
CA GLU A 246 9.82 6.16 -14.21
C GLU A 246 11.27 5.67 -14.16
N GLU A 247 11.89 5.66 -12.97
CA GLU A 247 13.20 5.07 -12.68
C GLU A 247 13.22 3.56 -13.05
N ASP A 248 12.25 2.78 -12.53
CA ASP A 248 12.06 1.36 -12.81
C ASP A 248 11.94 1.12 -14.33
N ARG A 249 11.11 1.91 -15.05
CA ARG A 249 10.93 1.77 -16.51
C ARG A 249 12.22 2.05 -17.29
N ASN A 250 13.02 3.02 -16.84
CA ASN A 250 14.28 3.38 -17.52
C ASN A 250 15.42 2.41 -17.16
N ALA A 251 15.33 1.74 -16.00
CA ALA A 251 16.21 0.65 -15.59
C ALA A 251 16.00 -0.64 -16.41
N LEU A 252 14.78 -0.91 -16.90
CA LEU A 252 14.49 -2.08 -17.75
C LEU A 252 15.50 -2.26 -18.89
N MET A 253 15.83 -3.52 -19.20
CA MET A 253 16.56 -3.83 -20.42
C MET A 253 15.68 -3.55 -21.64
N THR A 254 16.17 -2.70 -22.55
CA THR A 254 15.55 -2.48 -23.85
C THR A 254 16.13 -3.47 -24.86
N PRO A 255 15.43 -3.76 -25.98
CA PRO A 255 16.01 -4.55 -27.08
C PRO A 255 17.35 -4.01 -27.56
N ASP A 256 17.54 -2.68 -27.58
CA ASP A 256 18.81 -2.05 -27.96
C ASP A 256 19.95 -2.36 -26.98
N LYS A 257 19.66 -2.39 -25.65
CA LYS A 257 20.64 -2.83 -24.64
C LYS A 257 21.01 -4.31 -24.83
N ILE A 258 20.05 -5.15 -25.24
CA ILE A 258 20.29 -6.58 -25.53
C ILE A 258 21.15 -6.72 -26.79
N CYS A 259 20.77 -6.11 -27.91
CA CYS A 259 21.56 -6.18 -29.15
C CYS A 259 22.93 -5.49 -29.06
N ALA A 260 23.09 -4.49 -28.19
CA ALA A 260 24.41 -3.94 -27.85
C ALA A 260 25.26 -4.96 -27.07
N PHE A 261 24.67 -5.68 -26.13
CA PHE A 261 25.34 -6.76 -25.40
C PHE A 261 25.72 -7.94 -26.33
N GLU A 262 24.80 -8.44 -27.15
CA GLU A 262 25.03 -9.53 -28.13
C GLU A 262 26.20 -9.23 -29.07
N ARG A 263 26.36 -7.96 -29.47
CA ARG A 263 27.45 -7.52 -30.37
C ARG A 263 28.75 -7.23 -29.64
N SER A 264 28.72 -7.08 -28.32
CA SER A 264 29.85 -6.68 -27.48
C SER A 264 30.97 -7.72 -27.45
N GLN A 265 32.18 -7.27 -27.09
CA GLN A 265 33.32 -8.15 -26.95
C GLN A 265 33.12 -9.20 -25.84
N ALA A 266 32.51 -8.82 -24.70
CA ALA A 266 32.24 -9.74 -23.60
C ALA A 266 31.30 -10.89 -23.99
N ALA A 267 30.29 -10.64 -24.83
CA ALA A 267 29.41 -11.70 -25.34
C ALA A 267 30.15 -12.64 -26.30
N ARG A 268 31.05 -12.11 -27.15
CA ARG A 268 31.89 -12.91 -28.05
C ARG A 268 32.87 -13.78 -27.26
N GLU A 269 33.51 -13.22 -26.23
CA GLU A 269 34.43 -13.94 -25.34
C GLU A 269 33.70 -15.02 -24.53
N ALA A 270 32.48 -14.76 -24.07
CA ALA A 270 31.63 -15.76 -23.43
C ALA A 270 31.26 -16.91 -24.40
N ILE A 271 30.94 -16.61 -25.67
CA ILE A 271 30.69 -17.63 -26.70
C ILE A 271 31.97 -18.46 -26.97
N ILE A 272 33.15 -17.82 -27.03
CA ILE A 272 34.42 -18.52 -27.20
C ILE A 272 34.70 -19.45 -26.01
N LEU A 273 34.59 -18.96 -24.77
CA LEU A 273 34.74 -19.77 -23.56
C LEU A 273 33.75 -20.94 -23.51
N LEU A 274 32.47 -20.71 -23.85
CA LEU A 274 31.48 -21.79 -23.93
C LEU A 274 31.83 -22.80 -25.02
N SER A 275 32.35 -22.37 -26.18
CA SER A 275 32.80 -23.30 -27.23
C SER A 275 34.04 -24.12 -26.82
N GLN A 276 34.89 -23.57 -25.94
CA GLN A 276 36.04 -24.27 -25.36
C GLN A 276 35.66 -25.23 -24.22
N LEU A 277 34.53 -24.98 -23.53
CA LEU A 277 34.03 -25.80 -22.42
C LEU A 277 33.02 -26.87 -22.87
N CYS A 278 32.33 -26.66 -24.00
CA CYS A 278 31.47 -27.65 -24.64
C CYS A 278 32.14 -28.33 -25.85
N GLY A 279 33.42 -28.05 -26.09
CA GLY A 279 34.24 -28.67 -27.12
C GLY A 279 34.65 -30.09 -26.75
N THR A 280 34.17 -31.03 -27.56
CA THR A 280 34.54 -32.45 -27.67
C THR A 280 36.03 -32.75 -27.52
#